data_AF-A0A841A8U3-F1
#
_entry.id   AF-A0A841A8U3-F1
#
_cell.length_a   1.000
_cell.length_b   1.000
_cell.length_c   1.000
_cell.angle_alpha   90.00
_cell.angle_beta   90.00
_cell.angle_gamma   90.00
#
_symmetry.space_group_name_H-M   'P 1'
#
loop_
_entity.id
_entity.type
_entity.pdbx_description
1 polymer ?
#
loop_
_entity_poly.entity_id
_entity_poly.type
_entity_poly.pdbx_seq_one_letter_code
_entity_poly.pdbx_strand_id
1 'polypeptide(L)'
;MSTPQERVHEITRRLIDLLEHGESVSSEAIELRAQLAEATAESGHLEDAFYQVDELLKDAQRAHGEDHPSVTRARAAVEVVETIARRD
;
A
#
# COMPACT_ATOMS: atom_id res chain seq x y z
N MET A 1 5.25 -19.04 7.17
CA MET A 1 4.80 -17.90 6.35
C MET A 1 3.49 -17.43 6.95
N SER A 2 3.39 -16.15 7.33
CA SER A 2 2.15 -15.58 7.82
C SER A 2 1.10 -15.57 6.71
N THR A 3 -0.17 -15.76 7.06
CA THR A 3 -1.29 -15.64 6.11
C THR A 3 -1.41 -14.20 5.58
N PRO A 4 -2.08 -13.97 4.42
CA PRO A 4 -2.37 -12.62 3.94
C PRO A 4 -3.09 -11.76 4.99
N GLN A 5 -4.06 -12.32 5.71
CA GLN A 5 -4.82 -11.62 6.74
C GLN A 5 -3.96 -11.24 7.95
N GLU A 6 -3.05 -12.12 8.39
CA GLU A 6 -2.09 -11.79 9.45
C GLU A 6 -1.16 -10.65 9.04
N ARG A 7 -0.73 -10.62 7.76
CA ARG A 7 0.07 -9.51 7.23
C ARG A 7 -0.72 -8.20 7.20
N VAL A 8 -1.97 -8.20 6.73
CA VAL A 8 -2.85 -7.02 6.79
C VAL A 8 -2.91 -6.47 8.22
N HIS A 9 -3.12 -7.34 9.20
CA HIS A 9 -3.20 -6.95 10.60
C HIS A 9 -1.87 -6.35 11.13
N GLU A 10 -0.76 -7.04 10.89
CA GLU A 10 0.57 -6.59 11.33
C GLU A 10 0.95 -5.25 10.71
N ILE A 11 0.76 -5.11 9.40
CA ILE A 11 1.09 -3.89 8.66
C ILE A 11 0.19 -2.74 9.11
N THR A 12 -1.11 -2.97 9.29
CA THR A 12 -2.05 -1.94 9.78
C THR A 12 -1.60 -1.41 11.13
N ARG A 13 -1.24 -2.29 12.05
CA ARG A 13 -0.73 -1.90 13.37
C ARG A 13 0.53 -1.05 13.24
N ARG A 14 1.52 -1.49 12.47
CA ARG A 14 2.78 -0.76 12.26
C ARG A 14 2.55 0.60 11.62
N LEU A 15 1.63 0.68 10.66
CA LEU A 15 1.28 1.93 10.00
C LEU A 15 0.63 2.90 10.98
N ILE A 16 -0.30 2.46 11.83
CA ILE A 16 -0.88 3.31 12.88
C ILE A 16 0.22 3.84 13.81
N ASP A 17 1.06 2.96 14.35
CA ASP A 17 2.15 3.34 15.27
C ASP A 17 3.08 4.40 14.61
N LEU A 18 3.39 4.25 13.32
CA LEU A 18 4.18 5.21 12.54
C LEU A 18 3.45 6.55 12.34
N LEU A 19 2.18 6.52 11.97
CA LEU A 19 1.37 7.72 11.68
C LEU A 19 1.07 8.54 12.93
N GLU A 20 1.05 7.92 14.11
CA GLU A 20 0.94 8.65 15.38
C GLU A 20 2.13 9.59 15.62
N HIS A 21 3.29 9.31 15.01
CA HIS A 21 4.56 9.99 15.28
C HIS A 21 5.21 10.64 14.05
N GLY A 22 4.64 10.49 12.85
CA GLY A 22 5.27 10.88 11.59
C GLY A 22 4.30 11.22 10.45
N GLU A 23 4.86 11.52 9.28
CA GLU A 23 4.08 11.93 8.10
C GLU A 23 3.57 10.72 7.29
N SER A 24 2.31 10.81 6.84
CA SER A 24 1.62 9.78 6.04
C SER A 24 2.17 9.54 4.63
N VAL A 25 3.13 10.38 4.23
CA VAL A 25 3.80 10.36 2.92
C VAL A 25 5.30 10.16 3.04
N SER A 26 5.83 9.89 4.24
CA SER A 26 7.21 9.44 4.40
C SER A 26 7.47 8.16 3.60
N SER A 27 8.72 7.92 3.16
CA SER A 27 9.05 6.72 2.39
C SER A 27 8.67 5.42 3.11
N GLU A 28 8.77 5.40 4.45
CA GLU A 28 8.35 4.26 5.26
C GLU A 28 6.82 4.09 5.29
N ALA A 29 6.06 5.17 5.42
CA ALA A 29 4.61 5.12 5.35
C ALA A 29 4.12 4.66 3.98
N ILE A 30 4.75 5.12 2.89
CA ILE A 30 4.46 4.68 1.52
C ILE A 30 4.70 3.18 1.37
N GLU A 31 5.82 2.67 1.87
CA GLU A 31 6.14 1.24 1.82
C GLU A 31 5.11 0.40 2.59
N LEU A 32 4.75 0.80 3.81
CA LEU A 32 3.75 0.09 4.61
C LEU A 32 2.36 0.13 3.96
N ARG A 33 1.94 1.28 3.42
CA ARG A 33 0.66 1.41 2.70
C ARG A 33 0.62 0.53 1.45
N ALA A 34 1.73 0.43 0.73
CA ALA A 34 1.83 -0.45 -0.44
C ALA A 34 1.70 -1.92 -0.06
N GLN A 35 2.44 -2.37 0.96
CA GLN A 35 2.35 -3.74 1.46
C GLN A 35 0.96 -4.07 2.00
N LEU A 36 0.29 -3.11 2.64
CA LEU A 36 -1.09 -3.28 3.11
C LEU A 36 -2.03 -3.57 1.95
N ALA A 37 -1.93 -2.81 0.86
CA ALA A 37 -2.76 -2.99 -0.32
C ALA A 37 -2.53 -4.33 -1.01
N GLU A 38 -1.26 -4.74 -1.16
CA GLU A 38 -0.89 -6.03 -1.72
C GLU A 38 -1.46 -7.18 -0.86
N ALA A 39 -1.28 -7.14 0.46
CA ALA A 39 -1.81 -8.17 1.36
C ALA A 39 -3.35 -8.17 1.42
N THR A 40 -3.99 -7.01 1.25
CA THR A 40 -5.45 -6.85 1.17
C THR A 40 -5.98 -7.50 -0.12
N ALA A 41 -5.29 -7.32 -1.25
CA ALA A 41 -5.63 -8.02 -2.49
C ALA A 41 -5.44 -9.53 -2.36
N GLU A 42 -4.32 -9.98 -1.79
CA GLU A 42 -4.04 -11.41 -1.57
C GLU A 42 -4.99 -12.09 -0.58
N SER A 43 -5.70 -11.32 0.25
CA SER A 43 -6.77 -11.83 1.13
C SER A 43 -8.15 -11.85 0.48
N GLY A 44 -8.27 -11.44 -0.79
CA GLY A 44 -9.51 -11.44 -1.56
C GLY A 44 -10.34 -10.15 -1.44
N HIS A 45 -9.85 -9.15 -0.72
CA HIS A 45 -10.54 -7.86 -0.54
C HIS A 45 -10.16 -6.86 -1.64
N LEU A 46 -10.45 -7.22 -2.90
CA LEU A 46 -9.97 -6.47 -4.07
C LEU A 46 -10.47 -5.02 -4.13
N GLU A 47 -11.73 -4.75 -3.76
CA GLU A 47 -12.29 -3.39 -3.76
C GLU A 47 -11.52 -2.46 -2.80
N ASP A 48 -11.23 -2.94 -1.59
CA ASP A 48 -10.43 -2.21 -0.61
C ASP A 48 -8.99 -2.02 -1.09
N ALA A 49 -8.38 -3.04 -1.70
CA ALA A 49 -7.03 -2.96 -2.22
C ALA A 49 -6.90 -1.91 -3.35
N PHE A 50 -7.90 -1.85 -4.25
CA PHE A 50 -7.94 -0.83 -5.31
C PHE A 50 -8.07 0.58 -4.74
N TYR A 51 -8.95 0.77 -3.76
CA TYR A 51 -9.06 2.06 -3.07
C TYR A 51 -7.75 2.48 -2.41
N GLN A 52 -7.07 1.53 -1.74
CA GLN A 52 -5.80 1.78 -1.06
C GLN A 52 -4.68 2.18 -2.02
N VAL A 53 -4.50 1.50 -3.15
CA VAL A 53 -3.44 1.86 -4.12
C VAL A 53 -3.74 3.15 -4.87
N ASP A 54 -5.02 3.47 -5.12
CA ASP A 54 -5.42 4.73 -5.76
C ASP A 54 -5.09 5.94 -4.86
N GLU A 55 -5.48 5.89 -3.59
CA GLU A 55 -5.15 6.95 -2.64
C GLU A 55 -3.64 7.02 -2.35
N LEU A 56 -2.96 5.88 -2.29
CA LEU A 56 -1.50 5.83 -2.17
C LEU A 56 -0.79 6.55 -3.33
N LEU A 57 -1.19 6.26 -4.57
CA LEU A 57 -0.56 6.85 -5.75
C LEU A 57 -0.81 8.37 -5.80
N LYS A 58 -2.05 8.80 -5.53
CA LYS A 58 -2.39 10.23 -5.48
C LYS A 58 -1.58 10.97 -4.42
N ASP A 59 -1.48 10.42 -3.21
CA ASP A 59 -0.72 11.05 -2.13
C ASP A 59 0.78 11.09 -2.45
N ALA A 60 1.33 9.99 -2.97
CA ALA A 60 2.73 9.93 -3.37
C ALA A 60 3.07 10.98 -4.43
N GLN A 61 2.21 11.16 -5.45
CA GLN A 61 2.39 12.16 -6.51
C GLN A 61 2.20 13.60 -6.05
N ARG A 62 1.33 13.84 -5.07
CA ARG A 62 1.14 15.20 -4.51
C ARG A 62 2.29 15.61 -3.62
N ALA A 63 2.80 14.68 -2.80
CA ALA A 63 3.88 14.94 -1.86
C ALA A 63 5.26 14.91 -2.54
N HIS A 64 5.44 14.04 -3.52
CA HIS A 64 6.72 13.80 -4.19
C HIS A 64 6.58 14.00 -5.70
N GLY A 65 7.61 14.54 -6.36
CA GLY A 65 7.65 14.62 -7.82
C GLY A 65 7.59 13.24 -8.49
N GLU A 66 7.18 13.18 -9.76
CA GLU A 66 6.91 11.93 -10.49
C GLU A 66 8.07 10.93 -10.51
N ASP A 67 9.32 11.42 -10.51
CA ASP A 67 10.53 10.60 -10.55
C ASP A 67 10.98 10.08 -9.16
N HIS A 68 10.24 10.41 -8.10
CA HIS A 68 10.62 10.01 -6.74
C HIS A 68 10.43 8.49 -6.52
N PRO A 69 11.34 7.83 -5.78
CA PRO A 69 11.20 6.40 -5.46
C PRO A 69 9.86 6.02 -4.84
N SER A 70 9.25 6.90 -4.03
CA SER A 70 7.92 6.69 -3.45
C SER A 70 6.81 6.56 -4.50
N VAL A 71 6.86 7.36 -5.57
CA VAL A 71 5.88 7.29 -6.67
C VAL A 71 6.08 5.99 -7.45
N THR A 72 7.33 5.61 -7.69
CA THR A 72 7.65 4.32 -8.34
C THR A 72 7.13 3.15 -7.51
N ARG A 73 7.31 3.17 -6.19
CA ARG A 73 6.83 2.14 -5.28
C ARG A 73 5.30 2.03 -5.27
N ALA A 74 4.60 3.18 -5.28
CA ALA A 74 3.15 3.23 -5.35
C ALA A 74 2.61 2.63 -6.67
N ARG A 75 3.24 2.96 -7.81
CA ARG A 75 2.88 2.36 -9.11
C ARG A 75 3.09 0.84 -9.12
N ALA A 76 4.19 0.36 -8.56
CA ALA A 76 4.44 -1.08 -8.45
C ALA A 76 3.34 -1.79 -7.63
N ALA A 77 2.84 -1.16 -6.56
CA ALA A 77 1.73 -1.71 -5.78
C ALA A 77 0.44 -1.81 -6.60
N VAL A 78 0.12 -0.78 -7.41
CA VAL A 78 -1.01 -0.82 -8.35
C VAL A 78 -0.91 -2.02 -9.28
N GLU A 79 0.26 -2.22 -9.91
CA GLU A 79 0.49 -3.33 -10.85
C GLU A 79 0.31 -4.70 -10.18
N VAL A 80 0.75 -4.84 -8.92
CA VAL A 80 0.57 -6.07 -8.13
C VAL A 80 -0.91 -6.33 -7.85
N VAL A 81 -1.65 -5.33 -7.35
CA VAL A 81 -3.09 -5.45 -7.05
C VAL A 81 -3.87 -5.81 -8.32
N GLU A 82 -3.60 -5.15 -9.44
CA GLU A 82 -4.22 -5.49 -10.73
C GLU A 82 -3.89 -6.92 -11.18
N THR A 83 -2.66 -7.38 -10.93
CA THR A 83 -2.24 -8.73 -11.31
C THR A 83 -2.94 -9.79 -10.47
N ILE A 84 -3.15 -9.54 -9.18
CA ILE A 84 -3.93 -10.42 -8.31
C ILE A 84 -5.39 -10.43 -8.75
N ALA A 85 -5.98 -9.27 -9.00
CA ALA A 85 -7.36 -9.15 -9.46
C ALA A 85 -7.63 -9.86 -10.81
N ARG A 86 -6.62 -9.94 -11.68
CA ARG A 86 -6.70 -10.69 -12.95
C ARG A 86 -6.64 -12.22 -12.78
N ARG A 87 -6.25 -12.71 -11.60
CA ARG A 87 -6.08 -14.14 -11.30
C ARG A 87 -7.25 -14.74 -10.52
N ASP A 88 -8.12 -13.90 -9.97
CA ASP A 88 -9.34 -14.25 -9.23
C ASP A 88 -10.55 -14.34 -10.18
#